data_AF-A0A9D3UVH6-F1
#
_entry.id   AF-A0A9D3UVH6-F1
#
_cell.length_a   1.000
_cell.length_b   1.000
_cell.length_c   1.000
_cell.angle_alpha   90.00
_cell.angle_beta   90.00
_cell.angle_gamma   90.00
#
_symmetry.space_group_name_H-M   'P 1'
#
loop_
_entity.id
_entity.type
_entity.pdbx_description
1 polymer ?
#
loop_
_entity_poly.entity_id
_entity_poly.type
_entity_poly.pdbx_seq_one_letter_code
_entity_poly.pdbx_strand_id
1 'polypeptide(L)'
;MKSHVILNLGKTDFELVTFPALVPVISTAVGETLLLLVKHSDLIINKTTFEHRVSHVIPMLVRAYDDGDPRIQEEALRKSLFLAKQLDMQLLQFMRKSSDEAKDTL
;
A
#
# COMPACT_ATOMS: atom_id res chain seq x y z
N MET A 1 11.13 -24.51 -7.34
CA MET A 1 11.14 -23.46 -8.39
C MET A 1 9.76 -23.02 -8.88
N LYS A 2 8.75 -23.91 -9.00
CA LYS A 2 7.41 -23.54 -9.52
C LYS A 2 6.58 -22.59 -8.62
N SER A 3 6.72 -22.63 -7.29
CA SER A 3 5.93 -21.74 -6.41
C SER A 3 6.32 -20.25 -6.47
N HIS A 4 7.59 -19.91 -6.68
CA HIS A 4 8.01 -18.50 -6.77
C HIS A 4 7.50 -17.82 -8.04
N VAL A 5 7.36 -18.57 -9.14
CA VAL A 5 6.87 -18.04 -10.42
C VAL A 5 5.38 -17.72 -10.36
N ILE A 6 4.58 -18.59 -9.73
CA ILE A 6 3.12 -18.39 -9.59
C ILE A 6 2.79 -17.19 -8.69
N LEU A 7 3.56 -16.97 -7.62
CA LEU A 7 3.39 -15.81 -6.73
C LEU A 7 3.72 -14.48 -7.42
N ASN A 8 4.68 -14.48 -8.35
CA ASN A 8 5.09 -13.27 -9.08
C ASN A 8 4.05 -12.84 -10.12
N LEU A 9 3.45 -13.80 -10.85
CA LEU A 9 2.36 -13.53 -11.80
C LEU A 9 1.20 -12.78 -11.15
N GLY A 10 0.73 -13.25 -9.98
CA GLY A 10 -0.38 -12.62 -9.26
C GLY A 10 -0.07 -11.26 -8.63
N LYS A 11 1.20 -10.83 -8.58
CA LYS A 11 1.59 -9.46 -8.21
C LYS A 11 1.59 -8.57 -9.45
N THR A 12 2.18 -9.03 -10.55
CA THR A 12 2.18 -8.31 -11.83
C THR A 12 0.76 -8.07 -12.37
N ASP A 13 -0.11 -9.07 -12.33
CA ASP A 13 -1.50 -8.94 -12.79
C ASP A 13 -2.28 -7.95 -11.92
N PHE A 14 -1.98 -7.92 -10.61
CA PHE A 14 -2.60 -6.95 -9.71
C PHE A 14 -2.16 -5.52 -10.05
N GLU A 15 -0.87 -5.29 -10.25
CA GLU A 15 -0.34 -3.95 -10.55
C GLU A 15 -0.80 -3.43 -11.92
N LEU A 16 -0.88 -4.29 -12.94
CA LEU A 16 -1.21 -3.88 -14.30
C LEU A 16 -2.71 -3.78 -14.58
N VAL A 17 -3.53 -4.59 -13.92
CA VAL A 17 -4.96 -4.70 -14.26
C VAL A 17 -5.84 -4.30 -13.07
N THR A 18 -5.66 -4.97 -11.94
CA THR A 18 -6.58 -4.81 -10.80
C THR A 18 -6.43 -3.46 -10.12
N PHE A 19 -5.20 -3.00 -9.90
CA PHE A 19 -4.94 -1.77 -9.17
C PHE A 19 -5.45 -0.54 -9.91
N PRO A 20 -5.16 -0.33 -11.22
CA PRO A 20 -5.72 0.79 -11.98
C PRO A 20 -7.26 0.82 -11.95
N ALA A 21 -7.92 -0.34 -12.03
CA ALA A 21 -9.37 -0.43 -11.92
C ALA A 21 -9.90 -0.12 -10.51
N LEU A 22 -9.08 -0.35 -9.48
CA LEU A 22 -9.42 -0.08 -8.08
C LEU A 22 -9.15 1.38 -7.67
N VAL A 23 -8.25 2.10 -8.35
CA VAL A 23 -7.89 3.49 -8.02
C VAL A 23 -9.10 4.44 -7.91
N PRO A 24 -10.10 4.42 -8.83
CA PRO A 24 -11.30 5.25 -8.68
C PRO A 24 -12.04 4.97 -7.37
N VAL A 25 -12.19 3.70 -7.00
CA VAL A 25 -12.85 3.28 -5.75
C VAL A 25 -12.03 3.70 -4.53
N ILE A 26 -10.70 3.50 -4.56
CA ILE A 26 -9.79 3.99 -3.50
C ILE A 26 -9.88 5.51 -3.35
N SER A 27 -10.17 6.24 -4.42
CA SER A 27 -10.21 7.70 -4.42
C SER A 27 -11.55 8.27 -3.93
N THR A 28 -12.66 7.55 -4.09
CA THR A 28 -14.01 8.09 -3.86
C THR A 28 -14.85 7.31 -2.86
N ALA A 29 -14.40 6.13 -2.41
CA ALA A 29 -15.16 5.32 -1.46
C ALA A 29 -15.47 6.07 -0.16
N VAL A 30 -16.68 5.83 0.36
CA VAL A 30 -17.23 6.34 1.62
C VAL A 30 -18.01 5.23 2.33
N GLY A 31 -18.33 5.41 3.61
CA GLY A 31 -19.18 4.50 4.38
C GLY A 31 -18.66 3.06 4.40
N GLU A 32 -19.54 2.08 4.18
CA GLU A 32 -19.20 0.65 4.24
C GLU A 32 -18.14 0.24 3.20
N THR A 33 -18.11 0.88 2.03
CA THR A 33 -17.06 0.61 1.02
C THR A 33 -15.69 1.09 1.51
N LEU A 34 -15.62 2.28 2.11
CA LEU A 34 -14.38 2.77 2.70
C LEU A 34 -13.94 1.89 3.87
N LEU A 35 -14.87 1.51 4.74
CA LEU A 35 -14.60 0.61 5.86
C LEU A 35 -14.01 -0.73 5.38
N LEU A 36 -14.57 -1.31 4.32
CA LEU A 36 -14.07 -2.55 3.74
C LEU A 36 -12.64 -2.38 3.19
N LEU A 37 -12.37 -1.29 2.46
CA LEU A 37 -11.04 -1.01 1.92
C LEU A 37 -10.01 -0.83 3.04
N VAL A 38 -10.35 -0.12 4.12
CA VAL A 38 -9.46 0.14 5.24
C VAL A 38 -9.17 -1.16 6.01
N LYS A 39 -10.20 -1.97 6.29
CA LYS A 39 -10.06 -3.29 6.95
C LYS A 39 -9.12 -4.23 6.21
N HIS A 40 -9.12 -4.18 4.88
CA HIS A 40 -8.32 -5.04 4.02
C HIS A 40 -7.16 -4.32 3.32
N SER A 41 -6.78 -3.15 3.83
CA SER A 41 -5.74 -2.31 3.21
C SER A 41 -4.37 -2.99 3.18
N ASP A 42 -4.09 -3.95 4.05
CA ASP A 42 -2.87 -4.76 4.04
C ASP A 42 -2.69 -5.53 2.72
N LEU A 43 -3.76 -6.04 2.12
CA LEU A 43 -3.68 -6.72 0.82
C LEU A 43 -3.25 -5.76 -0.29
N ILE A 44 -3.78 -4.53 -0.27
CA ILE A 44 -3.45 -3.48 -1.22
C ILE A 44 -2.01 -3.01 -0.98
N ILE A 45 -1.62 -2.75 0.27
CA ILE A 45 -0.28 -2.31 0.67
C ILE A 45 0.78 -3.33 0.22
N ASN A 46 0.53 -4.62 0.40
CA ASN A 46 1.49 -5.69 0.06
C ASN A 46 1.63 -5.92 -1.46
N LYS A 47 0.62 -5.55 -2.25
CA LYS A 47 0.58 -5.78 -3.70
C LYS A 47 0.83 -4.53 -4.55
N THR A 48 1.07 -3.38 -3.92
CA THR A 48 1.32 -2.11 -4.62
C THR A 48 2.79 -1.70 -4.54
N THR A 49 3.21 -0.84 -5.46
CA THR A 49 4.51 -0.16 -5.41
C THR A 49 4.50 0.95 -4.35
N PHE A 50 5.68 1.48 -4.04
CA PHE A 50 5.80 2.62 -3.13
C PHE A 50 5.06 3.85 -3.66
N GLU A 51 5.22 4.13 -4.96
CA GLU A 51 4.56 5.24 -5.65
C GLU A 51 3.03 5.16 -5.55
N HIS A 52 2.44 3.98 -5.78
CA HIS A 52 1.00 3.78 -5.65
C HIS A 52 0.51 3.87 -4.20
N ARG A 53 1.31 3.43 -3.23
CA ARG A 53 0.99 3.62 -1.82
C ARG A 53 0.92 5.10 -1.45
N VAL A 54 1.93 5.87 -1.84
CA VAL A 54 2.00 7.31 -1.57
C VAL A 54 0.87 8.06 -2.26
N SER A 55 0.59 7.74 -3.52
CA SER A 55 -0.36 8.51 -4.34
C SER A 55 -1.83 8.17 -4.10
N HIS A 56 -2.14 6.97 -3.60
CA HIS A 56 -3.53 6.49 -3.51
C HIS A 56 -3.89 5.90 -2.14
N VAL A 57 -3.04 5.03 -1.58
CA VAL A 57 -3.37 4.30 -0.35
C VAL A 57 -3.26 5.19 0.89
N ILE A 58 -2.19 5.98 1.00
CA ILE A 58 -2.02 6.96 2.09
C ILE A 58 -3.18 7.98 2.09
N PRO A 59 -3.51 8.64 0.96
CA PRO A 59 -4.67 9.54 0.92
C PRO A 59 -5.98 8.88 1.34
N MET A 60 -6.22 7.62 0.93
CA MET A 60 -7.42 6.88 1.37
C MET A 60 -7.44 6.68 2.89
N LEU A 61 -6.32 6.32 3.51
CA LEU A 61 -6.24 6.13 4.97
C LEU A 61 -6.35 7.45 5.74
N VAL A 62 -5.83 8.56 5.20
CA VAL A 62 -6.02 9.90 5.77
C VAL A 62 -7.50 10.28 5.75
N ARG A 63 -8.18 10.08 4.62
CA ARG A 63 -9.63 10.33 4.54
C ARG A 63 -10.42 9.45 5.52
N ALA A 64 -10.02 8.20 5.71
CA ALA A 64 -10.64 7.30 6.67
C ALA A 64 -10.38 7.72 8.13
N TYR A 65 -9.21 8.28 8.42
CA TYR A 65 -8.90 8.84 9.73
C TYR A 65 -9.77 10.06 10.06
N ASP A 66 -10.06 10.88 9.06
CA ASP A 66 -10.92 12.08 9.16
C ASP A 66 -12.42 11.77 9.02
N ASP A 67 -12.82 10.50 8.88
CA ASP A 67 -14.22 10.10 8.68
C ASP A 67 -15.04 10.25 9.99
N GLY A 68 -16.32 10.61 9.86
CA GLY A 68 -17.23 10.78 10.98
C GLY A 68 -17.72 9.47 11.61
N ASP A 69 -17.58 8.33 10.92
CA ASP A 69 -17.88 7.02 11.48
C ASP A 69 -16.70 6.51 12.35
N PRO A 70 -16.89 6.32 13.67
CA PRO A 70 -15.81 5.91 14.57
C PRO A 70 -15.21 4.54 14.21
N ARG A 71 -15.96 3.66 13.53
CA ARG A 71 -15.47 2.35 13.09
C ARG A 71 -14.42 2.48 11.99
N ILE A 72 -14.61 3.44 11.09
CA ILE A 72 -13.69 3.72 9.98
C ILE A 72 -12.43 4.37 10.55
N GLN A 73 -12.60 5.36 11.42
CA GLN A 73 -11.50 6.05 12.07
C GLN A 73 -10.62 5.11 12.90
N GLU A 74 -11.22 4.24 13.71
CA GLU A 74 -10.48 3.26 14.51
C GLU A 74 -9.66 2.31 13.64
N GLU A 75 -10.26 1.79 12.56
CA GLU A 75 -9.54 0.88 11.66
C GLU A 75 -8.41 1.61 10.92
N ALA A 76 -8.61 2.86 10.51
CA ALA A 76 -7.56 3.67 9.89
C ALA A 76 -6.35 3.81 10.83
N LEU A 77 -6.59 4.15 12.10
CA LEU A 77 -5.55 4.25 13.15
C LEU A 77 -4.78 2.94 13.33
N ARG A 78 -5.48 1.80 13.39
CA ARG A 78 -4.84 0.48 13.52
C ARG A 78 -3.91 0.18 12.34
N LYS A 79 -4.31 0.56 11.13
CA LYS A 79 -3.53 0.33 9.90
C LYS A 79 -2.36 1.30 9.74
N SER A 80 -2.42 2.51 10.31
CA SER A 80 -1.34 3.49 10.26
C SER A 80 -0.01 2.94 10.81
N LEU A 81 -0.04 2.19 11.91
CA LEU A 81 1.18 1.62 12.49
C LEU A 81 1.82 0.58 11.56
N PHE A 82 1.00 -0.27 10.94
CA PHE A 82 1.49 -1.25 9.97
C PHE A 82 2.12 -0.57 8.76
N LEU A 83 1.46 0.45 8.22
CA LEU A 83 1.95 1.19 7.07
C LEU A 83 3.26 1.94 7.37
N ALA A 84 3.36 2.60 8.53
CA ALA A 84 4.58 3.29 8.96
C ALA A 84 5.79 2.33 8.96
N LYS A 85 5.65 1.16 9.58
CA LYS A 85 6.70 0.13 9.60
C LYS A 85 7.11 -0.32 8.19
N GLN A 86 6.15 -0.48 7.27
CA GLN A 86 6.44 -0.86 5.88
C GLN A 86 7.22 0.24 5.14
N LEU A 87 6.85 1.50 5.35
CA LEU A 87 7.56 2.64 4.76
C LEU A 87 8.98 2.76 5.31
N ASP A 88 9.16 2.60 6.62
CA ASP A 88 10.49 2.64 7.26
C ASP A 88 11.43 1.57 6.69
N MET A 89 10.95 0.33 6.57
CA MET A 89 11.75 -0.76 6.00
C MET A 89 12.12 -0.51 4.54
N GLN A 90 11.22 0.05 3.74
CA GLN A 90 11.48 0.36 2.35
C GLN A 90 12.46 1.52 2.18
N LEU A 91 12.38 2.54 3.04
CA LEU A 91 13.34 3.64 3.06
C LEU A 91 14.75 3.13 3.40
N LEU A 92 14.88 2.26 4.40
CA LEU A 92 16.16 1.63 4.75
C LEU A 92 16.74 0.81 3.59
N GLN A 93 15.90 0.06 2.88
CA GLN A 93 16.33 -0.69 1.69
C GLN A 93 16.80 0.23 0.56
N PHE A 94 16.08 1.34 0.33
CA PHE A 94 16.48 2.33 -0.67
C PHE A 94 17.83 2.97 -0.33
N MET A 95 18.02 3.39 0.92
CA MET A 95 19.30 3.96 1.39
C MET A 95 20.45 2.96 1.28
N ARG A 96 20.22 1.68 1.64
CA ARG A 96 21.23 0.64 1.48
C ARG A 96 21.63 0.46 0.02
N LYS A 97 20.65 0.33 -0.87
CA LYS A 97 20.89 0.19 -2.32
C LYS A 97 21.71 1.36 -2.88
N SER A 98 21.37 2.59 -2.48
CA SER A 98 22.12 3.78 -2.92
C SER A 98 23.58 3.80 -2.42
N SER A 99 23.85 3.23 -1.23
CA SER A 99 25.20 3.11 -0.66
C SER A 99 26.03 2.04 -1.38
N ASP A 100 25.41 0.93 -1.76
CA ASP A 100 26.07 -0.15 -2.50
C ASP A 100 26.40 0.29 -3.95
N GLU A 101 25.47 0.96 -4.63
CA GLU A 101 25.68 1.50 -5.99
C GLU A 101 26.82 2.54 -6.03
N ALA A 102 26.93 3.39 -5.00
CA ALA A 102 28.01 4.38 -4.90
C ALA A 102 29.40 3.75 -4.68
N LYS A 103 29.48 2.53 -4.15
CA LYS A 103 30.74 1.80 -3.97
C LYS A 103 31.19 1.09 -5.24
N ASP A 104 30.25 0.59 -6.05
CA ASP A 104 30.55 -0.10 -7.31
C ASP A 104 30.99 0.85 -8.44
N THR A 105 30.87 2.17 -8.24
CA THR A 105 31.33 3.20 -9.19
C THR A 105 32.75 3.73 -8.93
N LEU A 106 33.44 3.22 -7.90
CA LEU A 106 34.82 3.54 -7.50
C LEU A 106 35.75 2.35 -7.74
#